data_AF-A0A6V7MCG2-F1
#
_entry.id   AF-A0A6V7MCG2-F1
#
_cell.length_a   1.000
_cell.length_b   1.000
_cell.length_c   1.000
_cell.angle_alpha   90.00
_cell.angle_beta   90.00
_cell.angle_gamma   90.00
#
_symmetry.space_group_name_H-M   'P 1'
#
loop_
_entity.id
_entity.type
_entity.pdbx_description
1 polymer ?
#
loop_
_entity_poly.entity_id
_entity_poly.type
_entity_poly.pdbx_seq_one_letter_code
_entity_poly.pdbx_strand_id
1 'polypeptide(L)'
;EDGVRFRHNRVIRSSEEPLYTLPGPTKRRISPPSGTQHLLFVLTFFLSVSLIVIVLEKHLPEPKLVDTEDLYPGKFVAERARNHLINLTSIGPRVAGSYENEVLAVDYLKKAINDVAKVVNNVHKISIYNTKHSGAFPLSFLDGMTNVYKNVQNIAVKLGPIRGAENSLLLNCHFDSFIESP
;
A
#
# COMPACT_ATOMS: atom_id res chain seq x y z
N GLU A 1 -50.88 -64.29 -29.35
CA GLU A 1 -52.34 -64.35 -29.25
C GLU A 1 -52.73 -64.51 -27.79
N ASP A 2 -53.92 -64.00 -27.46
CA ASP A 2 -54.69 -64.18 -26.23
C ASP A 2 -54.33 -63.36 -24.98
N GLY A 3 -54.93 -62.16 -24.97
CA GLY A 3 -55.09 -61.32 -23.80
C GLY A 3 -56.22 -61.79 -22.87
N VAL A 4 -56.02 -61.59 -21.57
CA VAL A 4 -57.03 -61.80 -20.54
C VAL A 4 -57.57 -60.44 -20.10
N ARG A 5 -58.83 -60.16 -20.48
CA ARG A 5 -59.59 -58.97 -20.07
C ARG A 5 -60.00 -59.09 -18.60
N PHE A 6 -59.47 -58.21 -17.75
CA PHE A 6 -60.03 -57.99 -16.41
C PHE A 6 -61.14 -56.92 -16.46
N ARG A 7 -62.34 -57.36 -16.10
CA ARG A 7 -63.60 -56.60 -16.13
C ARG A 7 -63.65 -55.61 -14.97
N HIS A 8 -63.83 -54.34 -15.29
CA HIS A 8 -64.09 -53.25 -14.35
C HIS A 8 -65.48 -53.42 -13.71
N ASN A 9 -65.54 -53.60 -12.39
CA ASN A 9 -66.78 -53.42 -11.63
C ASN A 9 -66.79 -52.02 -11.02
N ARG A 10 -67.58 -51.15 -11.63
CA ARG A 10 -67.89 -49.80 -11.17
C ARG A 10 -68.95 -49.89 -10.08
N VAL A 11 -68.57 -49.65 -8.82
CA VAL A 11 -69.53 -49.42 -7.72
C VAL A 11 -69.67 -47.91 -7.56
N ILE A 12 -70.83 -47.37 -7.93
CA ILE A 12 -71.23 -46.00 -7.65
C ILE A 12 -71.89 -46.01 -6.26
N ARG A 13 -71.34 -45.26 -5.30
CA ARG A 13 -72.02 -44.92 -4.06
C ARG A 13 -71.84 -43.43 -3.80
N SER A 14 -72.96 -42.69 -3.82
CA SER A 14 -73.04 -41.28 -3.45
C SER A 14 -73.40 -41.15 -1.97
N SER A 15 -72.68 -40.32 -1.23
CA SER A 15 -73.20 -39.37 -0.22
C SER A 15 -72.05 -38.85 0.64
N GLU A 16 -71.72 -37.58 0.43
CA GLU A 16 -71.18 -36.59 1.38
C GLU A 16 -70.62 -37.11 2.72
N GLU A 17 -69.28 -37.09 2.84
CA GLU A 17 -68.58 -36.95 4.13
C GLU A 17 -67.71 -35.70 4.10
N PRO A 18 -67.76 -34.80 5.11
CA PRO A 18 -66.90 -33.64 5.16
C PRO A 18 -65.47 -34.08 5.49
N LEU A 19 -64.57 -33.93 4.52
CA LEU A 19 -63.14 -34.16 4.72
C LEU A 19 -62.62 -33.13 5.74
N TYR A 20 -62.30 -33.57 6.96
CA TYR A 20 -61.60 -32.73 7.93
C TYR A 20 -60.22 -32.34 7.35
N THR A 21 -60.10 -31.12 6.83
CA THR A 21 -58.81 -30.56 6.40
C THR A 21 -58.01 -30.17 7.63
N LEU A 22 -57.00 -30.95 7.97
CA LEU A 22 -55.93 -30.50 8.87
C LEU A 22 -55.24 -29.28 8.24
N PRO A 23 -54.96 -28.20 8.99
CA PRO A 23 -54.21 -27.08 8.45
C PRO A 23 -52.81 -27.57 8.10
N GLY A 24 -52.50 -27.58 6.80
CA GLY A 24 -51.16 -27.94 6.30
C GLY A 24 -50.09 -27.00 6.88
N PRO A 25 -48.83 -27.46 6.98
CA PRO A 25 -47.77 -26.65 7.55
C PRO A 25 -47.63 -25.36 6.75
N THR A 26 -47.77 -24.22 7.43
CA THR A 26 -47.52 -22.91 6.85
C THR A 26 -46.06 -22.86 6.40
N LYS A 27 -45.82 -23.07 5.10
CA LYS A 27 -44.53 -22.79 4.48
C LYS A 27 -44.27 -21.30 4.67
N ARG A 28 -43.48 -20.95 5.69
CA ARG A 28 -42.88 -19.60 5.79
C ARG A 28 -42.12 -19.39 4.48
N ARG A 29 -42.62 -18.50 3.62
CA ARG A 29 -41.85 -17.99 2.49
C ARG A 29 -40.69 -17.19 3.10
N ILE A 30 -39.53 -17.83 3.21
CA ILE A 30 -38.28 -17.13 3.45
C ILE A 30 -37.95 -16.45 2.12
N SER A 31 -38.24 -15.15 2.01
CA SER A 31 -37.76 -14.36 0.88
C SER A 31 -36.23 -14.43 0.86
N PRO A 32 -35.59 -14.76 -0.27
CA PRO A 32 -34.14 -14.75 -0.34
C PRO A 32 -33.64 -13.35 0.02
N PRO A 33 -32.53 -13.23 0.77
CA PRO A 33 -31.96 -11.93 1.08
C PRO A 33 -31.73 -11.16 -0.22
N SER A 34 -32.16 -9.90 -0.26
CA SER A 34 -32.06 -9.05 -1.44
C SER A 34 -30.58 -8.78 -1.74
N GLY A 35 -29.99 -9.52 -2.68
CA GLY A 35 -28.59 -9.35 -3.09
C GLY A 35 -28.26 -7.92 -3.51
N THR A 36 -29.26 -7.17 -4.00
CA THR A 36 -29.14 -5.75 -4.35
C THR A 36 -28.76 -4.88 -3.16
N GLN A 37 -29.22 -5.17 -1.94
CA GLN A 37 -28.87 -4.37 -0.76
C GLN A 37 -27.38 -4.50 -0.40
N HIS A 38 -26.82 -5.69 -0.50
CA HIS A 38 -25.39 -5.92 -0.27
C HIS A 38 -24.55 -5.24 -1.35
N LEU A 39 -24.97 -5.31 -2.62
CA LEU A 39 -24.27 -4.62 -3.71
C LEU A 39 -24.33 -3.09 -3.56
N LEU A 40 -25.48 -2.54 -3.17
CA LEU A 40 -25.63 -1.11 -2.88
C LEU A 40 -24.77 -0.68 -1.70
N PHE A 41 -24.73 -1.48 -0.63
CA PHE A 41 -23.86 -1.22 0.52
C PHE A 41 -22.38 -1.23 0.14
N VAL A 42 -21.92 -2.24 -0.62
CA VAL A 42 -20.54 -2.30 -1.09
C VAL A 42 -20.21 -1.10 -1.96
N LEU A 43 -21.09 -0.72 -2.89
CA LEU A 43 -20.90 0.44 -3.75
C LEU A 43 -20.80 1.75 -2.94
N THR A 44 -21.74 2.00 -2.02
CA THR A 44 -21.73 3.22 -1.21
C THR A 44 -20.54 3.29 -0.27
N PHE A 45 -20.11 2.14 0.27
CA PHE A 45 -18.88 2.04 1.07
C PHE A 45 -17.64 2.36 0.25
N PHE A 46 -17.49 1.79 -0.96
CA PHE A 46 -16.37 2.12 -1.83
C PHE A 46 -16.35 3.60 -2.22
N LEU A 47 -17.50 4.18 -2.54
CA LEU A 47 -17.62 5.61 -2.88
C LEU A 47 -17.29 6.50 -1.68
N SER A 48 -17.75 6.15 -0.47
CA SER A 48 -17.46 6.95 0.73
C SER A 48 -15.98 6.90 1.11
N VAL A 49 -15.36 5.72 1.09
CA VAL A 49 -13.91 5.57 1.31
C VAL A 49 -13.12 6.34 0.26
N SER A 50 -13.50 6.22 -1.02
CA SER A 50 -12.83 6.96 -2.10
C SER A 50 -12.96 8.48 -1.92
N LEU A 51 -14.14 8.97 -1.55
CA LEU A 51 -14.35 10.39 -1.26
C LEU A 51 -13.49 10.85 -0.09
N ILE A 52 -13.44 10.08 1.00
CA ILE A 52 -12.60 10.39 2.16
C ILE A 52 -11.14 10.48 1.74
N VAL A 53 -10.63 9.51 0.98
CA VAL A 53 -9.25 9.52 0.49
C VAL A 53 -8.98 10.78 -0.35
N ILE A 54 -9.85 11.11 -1.31
CA ILE A 54 -9.70 12.30 -2.15
C ILE A 54 -9.70 13.59 -1.34
N VAL A 55 -10.56 13.69 -0.32
CA VAL A 55 -10.62 14.86 0.56
C VAL A 55 -9.33 14.98 1.37
N LEU A 56 -8.87 13.88 1.99
CA LEU A 56 -7.64 13.88 2.79
C LEU A 56 -6.40 14.17 1.94
N GLU A 57 -6.34 13.64 0.71
CA GLU A 57 -5.24 13.88 -0.22
C GLU A 57 -5.17 15.35 -0.67
N LYS A 58 -6.31 16.04 -0.74
CA LYS A 58 -6.36 17.47 -1.12
C LYS A 58 -6.16 18.42 0.05
N HIS A 59 -6.32 17.95 1.29
CA HIS A 59 -6.09 18.74 2.50
C HIS A 59 -4.66 18.58 3.02
N LEU A 60 -3.69 19.04 2.22
CA LEU A 60 -2.29 19.07 2.62
C LEU A 60 -1.93 20.41 3.30
N PRO A 61 -0.94 20.42 4.21
CA PRO A 61 -0.39 21.66 4.75
C PRO A 61 0.15 22.56 3.64
N GLU A 62 0.02 23.88 3.81
CA GLU A 62 0.59 24.83 2.86
C GLU A 62 2.12 24.67 2.79
N PRO A 63 2.70 24.56 1.57
CA PRO A 63 4.14 24.43 1.41
C PRO A 63 4.82 25.74 1.84
N LYS A 64 5.83 25.62 2.70
CA LYS A 64 6.69 26.74 3.08
C LYS A 64 7.83 26.89 2.07
N LEU A 65 8.08 28.13 1.68
CA LEU A 65 9.07 28.52 0.67
C LEU A 65 10.32 29.09 1.37
N VAL A 66 11.43 29.17 0.65
CA VAL A 66 12.71 29.64 1.21
C VAL A 66 12.65 31.12 1.58
N ASP A 67 11.95 31.94 0.81
CA ASP A 67 11.77 33.37 1.06
C ASP A 67 10.97 33.69 2.35
N THR A 68 10.19 32.73 2.83
CA THR A 68 9.35 32.83 4.03
C THR A 68 9.91 32.07 5.23
N GLU A 69 11.12 31.53 5.13
CA GLU A 69 11.74 30.72 6.18
C GLU A 69 11.90 31.47 7.51
N ASP A 70 12.28 32.76 7.45
CA ASP A 70 12.47 33.60 8.63
C ASP A 70 11.19 33.79 9.46
N LEU A 71 10.02 33.68 8.82
CA LEU A 71 8.72 33.79 9.47
C LEU A 71 8.33 32.49 10.22
N TYR A 72 8.98 31.36 9.89
CA TYR A 72 8.62 30.04 10.40
C TYR A 72 9.87 29.26 10.87
N PRO A 73 10.61 29.75 11.88
CA PRO A 73 11.84 29.12 12.33
C PRO A 73 11.60 27.68 12.80
N GLY A 74 12.46 26.76 12.35
CA GLY A 74 12.39 25.34 12.72
C GLY A 74 11.27 24.55 12.05
N LYS A 75 10.55 25.13 11.08
CA LYS A 75 9.56 24.40 10.26
C LYS A 75 10.20 23.80 9.02
N PHE A 76 9.59 22.75 8.49
CA PHE A 76 10.00 22.12 7.25
C PHE A 76 9.74 23.05 6.06
N VAL A 77 10.77 23.22 5.22
CA VAL A 77 10.70 24.04 3.99
C VAL A 77 10.53 23.13 2.79
N ALA A 78 9.34 23.15 2.19
CA ALA A 78 8.94 22.26 1.11
C ALA A 78 9.74 22.53 -0.18
N GLU A 79 10.04 23.80 -0.47
CA GLU A 79 10.83 24.19 -1.65
C GLU A 79 12.23 23.58 -1.64
N ARG A 80 12.92 23.59 -0.49
CA ARG A 80 14.25 22.98 -0.34
C ARG A 80 14.21 21.48 -0.60
N ALA A 81 13.21 20.78 -0.06
CA ALA A 81 13.02 19.35 -0.29
C ALA A 81 12.73 19.05 -1.78
N ARG A 82 11.89 19.87 -2.43
CA ARG A 82 11.62 19.76 -3.87
C ARG A 82 12.88 19.99 -4.70
N ASN A 83 13.71 20.96 -4.33
CA ASN A 83 14.99 21.22 -5.01
C ASN A 83 15.95 20.04 -4.86
N HIS A 84 15.99 19.38 -3.70
CA HIS A 84 16.76 18.14 -3.54
C HIS A 84 16.26 17.02 -4.46
N LEU A 85 14.94 16.83 -4.53
CA LEU A 85 14.33 15.84 -5.41
C LEU A 85 14.70 16.10 -6.88
N ILE A 86 14.50 17.35 -7.36
CA ILE A 86 14.81 17.72 -8.75
C ILE A 86 16.29 17.53 -9.07
N ASN A 87 17.19 17.91 -8.17
CA ASN A 87 18.62 17.78 -8.40
C ASN A 87 19.09 16.32 -8.40
N LEU A 88 18.45 15.45 -7.62
CA LEU A 88 18.75 14.03 -7.62
C LEU A 88 18.19 13.35 -8.87
N THR A 89 16.96 13.67 -9.27
CA THR A 89 16.32 13.06 -10.45
C THR A 89 16.84 13.60 -11.79
N SER A 90 17.38 14.83 -11.81
CA SER A 90 18.01 15.39 -13.01
C SER A 90 19.31 14.67 -13.41
N ILE A 91 19.87 13.83 -12.54
CA ILE A 91 20.98 12.91 -12.88
C ILE A 91 20.56 11.94 -13.99
N GLY A 92 19.26 11.62 -14.11
CA GLY A 92 18.74 10.58 -14.99
C GLY A 92 18.52 9.25 -14.25
N PRO A 93 18.16 8.16 -14.95
CA PRO A 93 17.89 6.86 -14.34
C PRO A 93 19.07 6.35 -13.51
N ARG A 94 18.83 6.08 -12.23
CA ARG A 94 19.81 5.58 -11.25
C ARG A 94 19.62 4.10 -11.02
N VAL A 95 19.68 3.32 -12.10
CA VAL A 95 19.58 1.86 -12.01
C VAL A 95 20.78 1.32 -11.24
N ALA A 96 20.56 0.38 -10.33
CA ALA A 96 21.62 -0.23 -9.55
C ALA A 96 22.78 -0.71 -10.44
N GLY A 97 24.02 -0.34 -10.08
CA GLY A 97 25.21 -0.62 -10.88
C GLY A 97 25.54 0.40 -11.99
N SER A 98 24.67 1.38 -12.27
CA SER A 98 24.98 2.47 -13.21
C SER A 98 25.91 3.51 -12.58
N TYR A 99 26.57 4.31 -13.42
CA TYR A 99 27.44 5.39 -12.94
C TYR A 99 26.63 6.48 -12.21
N GLU A 100 25.42 6.75 -12.71
CA GLU A 100 24.45 7.68 -12.14
C GLU A 100 24.07 7.29 -10.71
N ASN A 101 23.84 6.00 -10.45
CA ASN A 101 23.53 5.50 -9.11
C ASN A 101 24.77 5.40 -8.21
N GLU A 102 25.80 4.70 -8.69
CA GLU A 102 26.93 4.28 -7.84
C GLU A 102 27.90 5.41 -7.50
N VAL A 103 27.92 6.48 -8.30
CA VAL A 103 28.84 7.60 -8.16
C VAL A 103 28.08 8.91 -8.01
N LEU A 104 27.32 9.33 -9.01
CA LEU A 104 26.74 10.68 -9.04
C LEU A 104 25.70 10.90 -7.92
N ALA A 105 24.76 9.97 -7.75
CA ALA A 105 23.75 10.05 -6.70
C ALA A 105 24.38 9.96 -5.30
N VAL A 106 25.34 9.05 -5.11
CA VAL A 106 26.06 8.90 -3.84
C VAL A 106 26.82 10.17 -3.46
N ASP A 107 27.52 10.78 -4.42
CA ASP A 107 28.27 12.01 -4.20
C ASP A 107 27.35 13.20 -3.93
N TYR A 108 26.23 13.29 -4.67
CA TYR A 108 25.19 14.28 -4.41
C TYR A 108 24.68 14.19 -2.97
N LEU A 109 24.30 12.99 -2.52
CA LEU A 109 23.78 12.76 -1.18
C LEU A 109 24.82 13.08 -0.11
N LYS A 110 26.07 12.61 -0.26
CA LYS A 110 27.15 12.93 0.67
C LYS A 110 27.40 14.42 0.77
N LYS A 111 27.40 15.15 -0.36
CA LYS A 111 27.56 16.61 -0.37
C LYS A 111 26.44 17.28 0.42
N ALA A 112 25.19 16.92 0.15
CA ALA A 112 24.04 17.48 0.84
C ALA A 112 24.10 17.23 2.36
N ILE A 113 24.44 16.00 2.78
CA ILE A 113 24.57 15.64 4.20
C ILE A 113 25.74 16.39 4.85
N ASN A 114 26.87 16.53 4.17
CA ASN A 114 28.02 17.29 4.66
C ASN A 114 27.70 18.79 4.81
N ASP A 115 26.92 19.36 3.92
CA ASP A 115 26.48 20.76 4.04
C ASP A 115 25.58 20.96 5.27
N VAL A 116 24.69 20.00 5.57
CA VAL A 116 23.93 19.97 6.83
C VAL A 116 24.85 19.80 8.04
N ALA A 117 25.87 18.95 7.95
CA ALA A 117 26.80 18.71 9.04
C ALA A 117 27.62 19.96 9.43
N LYS A 118 27.85 20.91 8.51
CA LYS A 118 28.58 22.16 8.79
C LYS A 118 27.79 23.14 9.67
N VAL A 119 26.47 23.06 9.64
CA VAL A 119 25.57 23.99 10.35
C VAL A 119 24.94 23.36 11.60
N VAL A 120 25.31 22.14 11.94
CA VAL A 120 24.75 21.43 13.09
C VAL A 120 25.17 22.09 14.40
N ASN A 121 24.24 22.18 15.35
CA ASN A 121 24.55 22.70 16.69
C ASN A 121 25.56 21.79 17.42
N ASN A 122 26.49 22.40 18.16
CA ASN A 122 27.54 21.74 18.95
C ASN A 122 27.05 20.72 19.99
N VAL A 123 25.76 20.65 20.29
CA VAL A 123 25.18 19.61 21.17
C VAL A 123 24.87 18.30 20.43
N HIS A 124 24.80 18.33 19.11
CA HIS A 124 24.51 17.18 18.26
C HIS A 124 25.75 16.71 17.50
N LYS A 125 25.75 15.43 17.13
CA LYS A 125 26.75 14.80 16.27
C LYS A 125 26.04 14.16 15.08
N ILE A 126 26.56 14.44 13.89
CA ILE A 126 26.19 13.73 12.66
C ILE A 126 27.33 12.78 12.32
N SER A 127 27.00 11.52 12.05
CA SER A 127 27.94 10.49 11.58
C SER A 127 27.40 9.87 10.31
N ILE A 128 28.23 9.82 9.26
CA ILE A 128 27.85 9.32 7.94
C ILE A 128 28.59 8.00 7.71
N TYR A 129 27.85 6.97 7.31
CA TYR A 129 28.37 5.66 6.97
C TYR A 129 28.02 5.36 5.52
N ASN A 130 29.03 5.14 4.69
CA ASN A 130 28.85 4.63 3.33
C ASN A 130 29.28 3.16 3.30
N THR A 131 28.34 2.25 3.13
CA THR A 131 28.59 0.80 3.19
C THR A 131 28.24 0.12 1.88
N LYS A 132 28.91 -1.00 1.59
CA LYS A 132 28.63 -1.86 0.44
C LYS A 132 28.33 -3.26 0.92
N HIS A 133 27.24 -3.84 0.43
CA HIS A 133 26.81 -5.18 0.81
C HIS A 133 26.47 -6.02 -0.42
N SER A 134 26.74 -7.32 -0.32
CA SER A 134 26.38 -8.32 -1.31
C SER A 134 25.65 -9.45 -0.61
N GLY A 135 24.73 -10.10 -1.31
CA GLY A 135 23.96 -11.18 -0.73
C GLY A 135 23.11 -11.88 -1.77
N ALA A 136 22.50 -12.97 -1.34
CA ALA A 136 21.61 -13.76 -2.15
C ALA A 136 20.49 -14.31 -1.26
N PHE A 137 19.28 -14.42 -1.81
CA PHE A 137 18.18 -15.09 -1.13
C PHE A 137 17.31 -15.85 -2.15
N PRO A 138 16.82 -17.05 -1.80
CA PRO A 138 15.94 -17.80 -2.67
C PRO A 138 14.56 -17.15 -2.74
N LEU A 139 13.99 -17.09 -3.94
CA LEU A 139 12.61 -16.73 -4.20
C LEU A 139 11.81 -18.02 -4.37
N SER A 140 10.74 -18.17 -3.61
CA SER A 140 9.85 -19.33 -3.68
C SER A 140 8.86 -19.27 -4.86
N PHE A 141 8.88 -18.20 -5.66
CA PHE A 141 8.07 -18.05 -6.87
C PHE A 141 8.93 -18.25 -8.14
N LEU A 142 8.30 -18.69 -9.25
CA LEU A 142 8.95 -19.03 -10.53
C LEU A 142 10.07 -20.09 -10.39
N ASP A 143 9.72 -21.29 -9.91
CA ASP A 143 10.57 -22.49 -9.93
C ASP A 143 11.90 -22.40 -9.13
N GLY A 144 11.96 -21.55 -8.11
CA GLY A 144 13.11 -21.52 -7.18
C GLY A 144 14.29 -20.65 -7.63
N MET A 145 14.02 -19.54 -8.33
CA MET A 145 15.06 -18.55 -8.66
C MET A 145 15.73 -17.99 -7.39
N THR A 146 17.03 -17.70 -7.46
CA THR A 146 17.75 -17.00 -6.39
C THR A 146 17.99 -15.55 -6.81
N ASN A 147 17.51 -14.60 -6.02
CA ASN A 147 17.86 -13.19 -6.20
C ASN A 147 19.26 -12.95 -5.63
N VAL A 148 20.15 -12.37 -6.42
CA VAL A 148 21.53 -12.07 -6.05
C VAL A 148 21.77 -10.58 -6.28
N TYR A 149 22.29 -9.91 -5.26
CA TYR A 149 22.74 -8.52 -5.35
C TYR A 149 24.21 -8.43 -4.94
N LYS A 150 24.95 -7.55 -5.63
CA LYS A 150 26.39 -7.40 -5.44
C LYS A 150 26.76 -5.95 -5.29
N ASN A 151 27.55 -5.65 -4.26
CA ASN A 151 28.13 -4.34 -3.99
C ASN A 151 27.12 -3.19 -3.90
N VAL A 152 25.89 -3.46 -3.46
CA VAL A 152 24.85 -2.45 -3.27
C VAL A 152 25.32 -1.42 -2.24
N GLN A 153 25.33 -0.15 -2.64
CA GLN A 153 25.72 0.97 -1.80
C GLN A 153 24.57 1.45 -0.92
N ASN A 154 24.87 1.70 0.35
CA ASN A 154 23.95 2.30 1.31
C ASN A 154 24.61 3.50 1.99
N ILE A 155 23.87 4.59 2.14
CA ILE A 155 24.29 5.76 2.92
C ILE A 155 23.42 5.82 4.17
N ALA A 156 24.01 5.56 5.33
CA ALA A 156 23.33 5.68 6.62
C ALA A 156 23.84 6.93 7.35
N VAL A 157 22.92 7.75 7.84
CA VAL A 157 23.22 8.96 8.61
C VAL A 157 22.66 8.81 10.02
N LYS A 158 23.54 8.94 11.01
CA LYS A 158 23.14 8.99 12.42
C LYS A 158 23.25 10.44 12.90
N LEU A 159 22.11 11.05 13.21
CA LEU A 159 22.00 12.32 13.93
C LEU A 159 21.56 12.03 15.36
N GLY A 160 22.26 12.59 16.35
CA GLY A 160 21.85 12.47 17.75
C GLY A 160 22.70 13.33 18.68
N PRO A 161 22.36 13.38 19.98
CA PRO A 161 23.15 14.09 20.97
C PRO A 161 24.54 13.47 21.13
N ILE A 162 25.54 14.29 21.44
CA ILE A 162 26.93 13.82 21.67
C ILE A 162 27.00 12.80 22.82
N ARG A 163 26.16 12.97 23.84
CA ARG A 163 26.11 12.10 25.02
C ARG A 163 25.40 10.76 24.78
N GLY A 164 24.90 10.52 23.56
CA GLY A 164 24.11 9.34 23.24
C GLY A 164 22.63 9.50 23.56
N ALA A 165 21.81 8.63 22.97
CA ALA A 165 20.36 8.58 23.14
C ALA A 165 19.93 7.14 23.41
N GLU A 166 18.92 6.95 24.25
CA GLU A 166 18.36 5.63 24.58
C GLU A 166 17.45 5.10 23.47
N ASN A 167 16.75 6.01 22.78
CA ASN A 167 15.79 5.69 21.72
C ASN A 167 16.24 6.30 20.39
N SER A 168 15.91 5.63 19.30
CA SER A 168 16.21 6.09 17.94
C SER A 168 15.05 5.83 16.99
N LEU A 169 14.83 6.75 16.05
CA LEU A 169 13.92 6.57 14.93
C LEU A 169 14.75 6.32 13.67
N LEU A 170 14.43 5.25 12.93
CA LEU A 170 14.99 4.97 11.61
C LEU A 170 14.03 5.47 10.54
N LEU A 171 14.50 6.38 9.70
CA LEU A 171 13.84 6.79 8.48
C LEU A 171 14.66 6.26 7.31
N ASN A 172 14.01 5.57 6.37
CA ASN A 172 14.65 5.00 5.19
C ASN A 172 13.93 5.40 3.91
N CYS A 173 14.69 5.42 2.82
CA CYS A 173 14.21 5.51 1.46
C CYS A 173 15.22 4.86 0.51
N HIS A 174 14.79 4.63 -0.72
CA HIS A 174 15.63 4.18 -1.81
C HIS A 174 16.01 5.39 -2.69
N PHE A 175 17.26 5.43 -3.15
CA PHE A 175 17.75 6.47 -4.07
C PHE A 175 18.00 5.93 -5.49
N ASP A 176 18.08 4.62 -5.63
CA ASP A 176 18.09 3.93 -6.91
C ASP A 176 16.72 4.02 -7.60
N SER A 177 16.73 3.87 -8.92
CA SER A 177 15.51 3.91 -9.73
C SER A 177 15.42 2.71 -10.66
N PHE A 178 14.20 2.41 -11.11
CA PHE A 178 13.96 1.48 -12.21
C PHE A 178 14.28 2.14 -13.55
N ILE A 179 14.53 1.34 -14.59
CA ILE A 179 14.94 1.79 -15.93
C ILE A 179 13.99 2.84 -16.51
N GLU A 180 12.68 2.71 -16.24
CA GLU A 180 11.64 3.61 -16.74
C GLU A 180 11.22 4.72 -15.75
N SER A 181 11.88 4.80 -14.60
CA SER A 181 11.60 5.84 -13.59
C SER A 181 12.76 6.83 -13.48
N PRO A 182 12.49 8.15 -13.44
CA PRO A 182 13.52 9.15 -13.27
C PRO A 182 14.19 9.07 -11.91
#